data_AF-A0A831LYT5-F1
#
_entry.id   AF-A0A831LYT5-F1
#
_cell.length_a   1.000
_cell.length_b   1.000
_cell.length_c   1.000
_cell.angle_alpha   90.00
_cell.angle_beta   90.00
_cell.angle_gamma   90.00
#
_symmetry.space_group_name_H-M   'P 1'
#
loop_
_entity.id
_entity.type
_entity.pdbx_description
1 polymer ?
#
loop_
_entity_poly.entity_id
_entity_poly.type
_entity_poly.pdbx_seq_one_letter_code
_entity_poly.pdbx_strand_id
1 'polypeptide(L)'
;MNLTSWLIVIGAVVVLAALIILVLALRYRKVGPNEALIIAGGRKRTITLADGTTQKVGYRYRLGGGVFVWPGMERVYVLPMDIIP
;
A
#
# COMPACT_ATOMS: atom_id res chain seq x y z
N MET A 1 -15.89 12.32 -36.41
CA MET A 1 -14.68 12.68 -35.62
C MET A 1 -13.47 12.26 -36.43
N ASN A 2 -12.51 13.16 -36.60
CA ASN A 2 -11.43 13.02 -37.57
C ASN A 2 -10.35 12.08 -37.00
N LEU A 3 -9.58 11.38 -37.84
CA LEU A 3 -8.53 10.45 -37.40
C LEU A 3 -7.54 11.12 -36.42
N THR A 4 -7.21 12.39 -36.68
CA THR A 4 -6.38 13.22 -35.81
C THR A 4 -6.96 13.39 -34.41
N SER A 5 -8.29 13.56 -34.28
CA SER A 5 -8.96 13.68 -32.98
C SER A 5 -8.86 12.39 -32.18
N TRP A 6 -8.98 11.22 -32.83
CA TRP A 6 -8.81 9.93 -32.19
C TRP A 6 -7.38 9.69 -31.69
N LEU A 7 -6.37 10.05 -32.48
CA LEU A 7 -4.96 9.93 -32.09
C LEU A 7 -4.63 10.78 -30.86
N ILE A 8 -5.17 12.01 -30.78
CA ILE A 8 -4.98 12.89 -29.63
C ILE A 8 -5.60 12.29 -28.37
N VAL A 9 -6.83 11.77 -28.47
CA VAL A 9 -7.52 11.13 -27.34
C VAL A 9 -6.76 9.90 -26.85
N ILE A 10 -6.31 9.04 -27.76
CA ILE A 10 -5.55 7.83 -27.40
C ILE A 10 -4.23 8.23 -26.73
N GLY A 11 -3.50 9.20 -27.29
CA GLY A 11 -2.25 9.71 -26.70
C GLY A 11 -2.45 10.23 -25.28
N ALA A 12 -3.50 11.02 -25.05
CA ALA A 12 -3.84 11.52 -23.71
C ALA A 12 -4.15 10.38 -22.72
N VAL A 13 -4.89 9.35 -23.15
CA VAL A 13 -5.22 8.19 -22.30
C VAL A 13 -3.96 7.40 -21.92
N VAL A 14 -3.04 7.18 -22.87
CA VAL A 14 -1.79 6.45 -22.60
C VAL A 14 -0.92 7.20 -21.59
N VAL A 15 -0.78 8.52 -21.75
CA VAL A 15 -0.01 9.35 -20.81
C VAL A 15 -0.63 9.31 -19.41
N LEU A 16 -1.95 9.39 -19.33
CA LEU A 16 -2.67 9.33 -18.05
C LEU A 16 -2.50 7.95 -17.38
N ALA A 17 -2.57 6.86 -18.14
CA ALA A 17 -2.31 5.52 -17.63
C ALA A 17 -0.87 5.35 -17.12
N ALA A 18 0.13 5.87 -17.85
CA ALA A 18 1.53 5.83 -17.43
C ALA A 18 1.76 6.59 -16.12
N LEU A 19 1.14 7.76 -15.96
CA LEU A 19 1.20 8.53 -14.71
C LEU A 19 0.59 7.76 -13.52
N ILE A 20 -0.56 7.10 -13.72
CA ILE A 20 -1.17 6.27 -12.66
C ILE A 20 -0.23 5.15 -12.24
N ILE A 21 0.36 4.42 -13.20
CA ILE A 21 1.30 3.32 -12.93
C ILE A 21 2.53 3.84 -12.17
N LEU A 22 3.08 4.98 -12.58
CA LEU A 22 4.21 5.62 -11.90
C LEU A 22 3.89 5.92 -10.44
N VAL A 23 2.73 6.53 -10.17
CA VAL A 23 2.29 6.86 -8.80
C VAL A 23 2.08 5.60 -7.96
N LEU A 24 1.52 4.54 -8.55
CA LEU A 24 1.35 3.25 -7.87
C LEU A 24 2.70 2.61 -7.53
N ALA A 25 3.65 2.61 -8.47
CA ALA A 25 5.00 2.08 -8.28
C ALA A 25 5.76 2.83 -7.17
N LEU A 26 5.66 4.17 -7.14
CA LEU A 26 6.30 4.99 -6.10
C LEU A 26 5.73 4.73 -4.69
N ARG A 27 4.48 4.25 -4.60
CA ARG A 27 3.81 3.95 -3.32
C ARG A 27 3.89 2.47 -2.92
N TYR A 28 4.44 1.61 -3.77
CA TYR A 28 4.59 0.20 -3.49
C TYR A 28 5.83 -0.05 -2.62
N ARG A 29 5.63 -0.54 -1.39
CA ARG A 29 6.72 -0.85 -0.46
C ARG A 29 6.92 -2.35 -0.39
N LYS A 30 8.12 -2.80 -0.73
CA LYS A 30 8.53 -4.20 -0.61
C LYS A 30 9.04 -4.45 0.82
N VAL A 31 8.63 -5.57 1.39
CA VAL A 31 9.05 -6.06 2.72
C VAL A 31 10.35 -6.84 2.55
N GLY A 32 11.35 -6.57 3.40
CA GLY A 32 12.58 -7.35 3.43
C GLY A 32 12.39 -8.78 3.96
N PRO A 33 13.35 -9.70 3.73
CA PRO A 33 13.24 -11.10 4.18
C PRO A 33 13.12 -11.26 5.70
N ASN A 34 13.81 -10.41 6.46
CA ASN A 34 13.83 -10.41 7.93
C ASN A 34 13.06 -9.21 8.51
N GLU A 35 12.09 -8.69 7.78
CA GLU A 35 11.33 -7.50 8.19
C GLU A 35 9.82 -7.78 8.19
N ALA A 36 9.13 -7.16 9.14
CA ALA A 36 7.69 -7.02 9.16
C ALA A 36 7.34 -5.55 8.94
N LEU A 37 6.43 -5.26 8.02
CA LEU A 37 5.89 -3.91 7.89
C LEU A 37 4.62 -3.77 8.74
N ILE A 38 4.66 -2.87 9.71
CA ILE A 38 3.48 -2.42 10.46
C ILE A 38 2.98 -1.15 9.80
N ILE A 39 1.80 -1.22 9.20
CA ILE A 39 1.15 -0.13 8.48
C ILE A 39 0.08 0.40 9.41
N ALA A 40 0.34 1.55 10.02
CA ALA A 40 -0.54 2.18 10.99
C ALA A 40 -1.14 3.47 10.44
N GLY A 41 -2.38 3.77 10.80
CA GLY A 41 -3.14 4.82 10.13
C GLY A 41 -3.82 4.20 8.92
N GLY A 42 -5.14 4.41 8.81
CA GLY A 42 -6.01 3.64 7.94
C GLY A 42 -7.33 3.29 8.63
N ARG A 43 -8.13 2.45 7.98
CA ARG A 43 -9.44 2.03 8.49
C ARG A 43 -9.27 1.16 9.74
N LYS A 44 -9.88 1.56 10.86
CA LYS A 44 -9.89 0.77 12.10
C LYS A 44 -10.46 -0.62 11.81
N ARG A 45 -9.69 -1.67 12.10
CA ARG A 45 -10.10 -3.07 11.98
C ARG A 45 -10.30 -3.63 13.38
N THR A 46 -11.41 -4.32 13.60
CA THR A 46 -11.62 -5.09 14.82
C THR A 46 -10.83 -6.39 14.69
N ILE A 47 -9.92 -6.64 15.63
CA ILE A 47 -9.17 -7.90 15.74
C ILE A 47 -9.56 -8.54 17.07
N THR A 48 -9.71 -9.86 17.06
CA THR A 48 -9.88 -10.67 18.27
C THR A 48 -8.49 -11.05 18.77
N LEU A 49 -8.18 -10.66 19.99
CA LEU A 49 -6.93 -10.98 20.66
C LEU A 49 -6.93 -12.45 21.12
N ALA A 50 -5.76 -12.98 21.48
CA ALA A 50 -5.62 -14.34 22.03
C ALA A 50 -6.46 -14.54 23.30
N ASP A 51 -6.66 -13.47 24.07
CA ASP A 51 -7.47 -13.46 25.30
C ASP A 51 -8.98 -13.41 25.03
N GLY A 52 -9.42 -13.53 23.77
CA GLY A 52 -10.83 -13.48 23.37
C GLY A 52 -11.44 -12.08 23.33
N THR A 53 -10.69 -11.05 23.74
CA THR A 53 -11.14 -9.66 23.69
C THR A 53 -11.10 -9.11 22.28
N THR A 54 -12.09 -8.30 21.91
CA THR A 54 -12.11 -7.63 20.59
C THR A 54 -11.61 -6.19 20.74
N GLN A 55 -10.57 -5.85 20.00
CA GLN A 55 -10.01 -4.49 20.00
C GLN A 55 -10.06 -3.89 18.60
N LYS A 56 -10.49 -2.63 18.51
CA LYS A 56 -10.38 -1.84 17.27
C LYS A 56 -8.96 -1.31 17.16
N VAL A 57 -8.15 -1.94 16.33
CA VAL A 57 -6.79 -1.47 16.01
C VAL A 57 -6.79 -0.66 14.72
N GLY A 58 -5.97 0.39 14.71
CA GLY A 58 -5.78 1.27 13.55
C GLY A 58 -4.62 0.87 12.65
N TYR A 59 -4.13 -0.36 12.76
CA TYR A 59 -2.95 -0.84 12.04
C TYR A 59 -3.16 -2.25 11.47
N ARG A 60 -2.38 -2.57 10.44
CA ARG A 60 -2.25 -3.91 9.84
C ARG A 60 -0.77 -4.25 9.74
N TYR A 61 -0.42 -5.52 9.86
CA TYR A 61 0.96 -5.99 9.65
C TYR A 61 1.05 -6.93 8.45
N ARG A 62 2.21 -6.96 7.80
CA ARG A 62 2.54 -7.90 6.72
C ARG A 62 3.95 -8.45 6.95
N LEU A 63 4.04 -9.77 6.95
CA LEU A 63 5.29 -10.52 6.97
C LEU A 63 5.62 -10.91 5.53
N GLY A 64 6.69 -10.33 4.98
CA GLY A 64 7.12 -10.55 3.60
C GLY A 64 6.20 -9.98 2.49
N GLY A 65 6.68 -10.08 1.26
CA GLY A 65 5.96 -9.65 0.05
C GLY A 65 6.06 -8.15 -0.25
N GLY A 66 5.06 -7.59 -0.93
CA GLY A 66 4.98 -6.16 -1.16
C GLY A 66 3.57 -5.64 -0.88
N VAL A 67 3.50 -4.41 -0.38
CA VAL A 67 2.27 -3.82 0.10
C VAL A 67 2.07 -2.43 -0.48
N PHE A 68 0.84 -2.15 -0.89
CA PHE A 68 0.44 -0.82 -1.28
C PHE A 68 0.08 -0.02 -0.03
N VAL A 69 0.80 1.09 0.14
CA VAL A 69 0.64 2.01 1.27
C VAL A 69 -0.07 3.25 0.75
N TRP A 70 -1.18 3.62 1.38
CA TRP A 70 -1.90 4.84 1.03
C TRP A 70 -1.22 6.05 1.67
N PRO A 71 -0.51 6.91 0.91
CA PRO A 71 0.20 8.03 1.50
C PRO A 71 -0.77 9.06 2.04
N GLY A 72 -0.38 9.66 3.16
CA GLY A 72 -1.16 10.67 3.89
C GLY A 72 -2.03 10.08 5.00
N MET A 73 -2.62 8.89 4.80
CA MET A 73 -3.42 8.22 5.82
C MET A 73 -2.67 7.08 6.53
N GLU A 74 -1.81 6.38 5.82
CA GLU A 74 -1.04 5.26 6.37
C GLU A 74 0.44 5.65 6.58
N ARG A 75 0.98 5.28 7.73
CA ARG A 75 2.38 5.37 8.15
C ARG A 75 2.95 3.95 8.19
N VAL A 76 4.17 3.78 7.72
CA VAL A 76 4.85 2.48 7.68
C VAL A 76 5.96 2.47 8.71
N TYR A 77 5.92 1.46 9.57
CA TYR A 77 6.98 1.13 10.50
C TYR A 77 7.61 -0.19 10.07
N VAL A 78 8.94 -0.23 10.05
CA VAL A 78 9.71 -1.44 9.77
C VAL A 78 10.05 -2.05 11.12
N LEU A 79 9.63 -3.29 11.33
CA LEU A 79 10.00 -4.08 12.49
C LEU A 79 10.95 -5.20 12.03
N PRO A 80 12.23 -5.13 12.40
CA PRO A 80 13.17 -6.23 12.17
C PRO A 80 12.76 -7.44 13.01
N MET A 81 12.72 -8.62 12.38
CA MET A 81 12.34 -9.86 13.06
C MET A 81 13.41 -10.35 14.04
N ASP A 82 14.66 -9.96 13.82
CA ASP A 82 15.81 -10.36 14.64
C ASP A 82 15.77 -9.79 16.08
N ILE A 83 14.87 -8.84 16.36
CA ILE A 83 14.76 -8.15 17.65
C ILE A 83 13.70 -8.80 18.55
N ILE A 84 12.92 -9.74 18.02
CA ILE A 84 11.89 -10.45 18.79
C ILE A 84 12.58 -11.61 19.53
N PRO A 85 12.64 -11.59 20.87
CA PRO A 85 13.28 -12.64 21.67
C PRO A 85 12.49 -13.94 21.69
#